data_AF-A0A7Y2JBZ5-F1
#
_entry.id   AF-A0A7Y2JBZ5-F1
#
_cell.length_a   1.000
_cell.length_b   1.000
_cell.length_c   1.000
_cell.angle_alpha   90.00
_cell.angle_beta   90.00
_cell.angle_gamma   90.00
#
_symmetry.space_group_name_H-M   'P 1'
#
loop_
_entity.id
_entity.type
_entity.pdbx_description
1 polymer ?
#
loop_
_entity_poly.entity_id
_entity_poly.type
_entity_poly.pdbx_seq_one_letter_code
_entity_poly.pdbx_strand_id
1 'polypeptide(L)'
;MRAVPALMMLILAGCSALVYNPAKDPEPLLALYDVESPISPYQFIACSRTGCSGISDIRFSRSEWQQVVDLFTPPPSTAEEERKIIAQAIGLM
;
A
#
# COMPACT_ATOMS: atom_id res chain seq x y z
N MET A 1 -29.99 19.76 -44.13
CA MET A 1 -30.25 18.70 -43.13
C MET A 1 -28.93 17.96 -42.92
N ARG A 2 -28.04 18.50 -42.08
CA ARG A 2 -27.76 18.06 -40.69
C ARG A 2 -27.32 16.59 -40.59
N ALA A 3 -26.02 16.35 -40.76
CA ALA A 3 -25.36 15.06 -40.50
C ALA A 3 -24.02 15.27 -39.78
N VAL A 4 -23.97 16.12 -38.76
CA VAL A 4 -22.79 16.28 -37.88
C VAL A 4 -23.24 16.68 -36.46
N PRO A 5 -23.83 15.77 -35.65
CA PRO A 5 -23.63 15.94 -34.21
C PRO A 5 -23.64 14.63 -33.40
N ALA A 6 -23.24 13.49 -33.96
CA ALA A 6 -23.24 12.22 -33.19
C ALA A 6 -21.87 11.79 -32.67
N LEU A 7 -20.77 12.22 -33.31
CA LEU A 7 -19.43 11.74 -32.96
C LEU A 7 -18.77 12.52 -31.80
N MET A 8 -19.29 13.70 -31.45
CA MET A 8 -18.64 14.65 -30.52
C MET A 8 -19.18 14.58 -29.07
N MET A 9 -19.94 13.55 -28.71
CA MET A 9 -20.44 13.35 -27.33
C MET A 9 -19.77 12.19 -26.58
N LEU A 10 -18.86 11.43 -27.21
CA LEU A 10 -18.20 10.28 -26.59
C LEU A 10 -16.88 10.61 -25.86
N ILE A 11 -16.40 11.86 -25.91
CA ILE A 11 -15.09 12.24 -25.35
C ILE A 11 -15.18 12.88 -23.95
N LEU A 12 -16.37 13.28 -23.49
CA LEU A 12 -16.53 14.04 -22.24
C LEU A 12 -16.84 13.20 -20.98
N ALA A 13 -17.01 11.87 -21.09
CA ALA A 13 -17.33 11.00 -19.96
C ALA A 13 -16.11 10.21 -19.41
N GLY A 14 -14.89 10.51 -19.85
CA GLY A 14 -13.70 9.71 -19.53
C GLY A 14 -12.87 10.16 -18.33
N CYS A 15 -13.09 11.34 -17.76
CA CYS A 15 -12.16 11.90 -16.76
C CYS A 15 -12.45 11.52 -15.30
N SER A 16 -13.58 10.88 -14.99
CA SER A 16 -13.93 10.47 -13.62
C SER A 16 -13.55 9.03 -13.27
N ALA A 17 -13.10 8.23 -14.23
CA ALA A 17 -12.77 6.81 -14.04
C ALA A 17 -11.30 6.52 -13.69
N LEU A 18 -10.44 7.54 -13.53
CA LEU A 18 -8.99 7.33 -13.34
C LEU A 18 -8.41 7.91 -12.05
N VAL A 19 -9.24 8.28 -11.05
CA VAL A 19 -8.71 8.59 -9.71
C VAL A 19 -8.68 7.30 -8.87
N TYR A 20 -8.03 6.26 -9.39
CA TYR A 20 -7.62 5.13 -8.55
C TYR A 20 -6.45 5.63 -7.69
N ASN A 21 -6.72 5.85 -6.41
CA ASN A 21 -5.68 6.18 -5.44
C ASN A 21 -5.39 4.93 -4.59
N PRO A 22 -4.31 4.19 -4.88
CA PRO A 22 -3.99 2.97 -4.15
C PRO A 22 -3.70 3.22 -2.65
N ALA A 23 -3.42 4.47 -2.25
CA ALA A 23 -3.27 4.83 -0.85
C ALA A 23 -4.61 4.89 -0.09
N LYS A 24 -5.75 5.01 -0.79
CA LYS A 24 -7.10 5.05 -0.17
C LYS A 24 -7.88 3.74 -0.34
N ASP A 25 -7.63 3.01 -1.42
CA ASP A 25 -8.29 1.76 -1.72
C ASP A 25 -7.29 0.75 -2.32
N PRO A 26 -6.58 -0.01 -1.45
CA PRO A 26 -5.56 -0.95 -1.90
C PRO A 26 -6.15 -2.27 -2.39
N GLU A 27 -7.43 -2.55 -2.17
CA GLU A 27 -8.05 -3.86 -2.43
C GLU A 27 -7.82 -4.37 -3.87
N PRO A 28 -7.94 -3.56 -4.93
CA PRO A 28 -7.65 -4.03 -6.29
C PRO A 28 -6.20 -4.46 -6.50
N LEU A 29 -5.25 -3.79 -5.83
CA LEU A 29 -3.83 -4.17 -5.88
C LEU A 29 -3.55 -5.41 -5.02
N LEU A 30 -4.12 -5.49 -3.83
CA LEU A 30 -3.94 -6.66 -2.94
C LEU A 30 -4.50 -7.94 -3.57
N ALA A 31 -5.65 -7.83 -4.26
CA ALA A 31 -6.25 -8.94 -5.00
C ALA A 31 -5.37 -9.47 -6.15
N LEU A 32 -4.53 -8.63 -6.76
CA LEU A 32 -3.57 -9.08 -7.78
C LEU A 32 -2.48 -9.99 -7.23
N TYR A 33 -2.19 -9.89 -5.92
CA TYR A 33 -1.13 -10.63 -5.25
C TYR A 33 -1.67 -11.71 -4.29
N ASP A 34 -2.97 -12.02 -4.36
CA ASP A 34 -3.65 -13.00 -3.51
C ASP A 34 -3.41 -12.75 -2.01
N VAL A 35 -3.32 -11.48 -1.63
CA VAL A 35 -3.14 -11.07 -0.23
C VAL A 35 -4.52 -11.00 0.42
N GLU A 36 -4.80 -11.94 1.33
CA GLU A 36 -6.05 -11.95 2.09
C GLU A 36 -6.18 -10.69 2.95
N SER A 37 -7.24 -9.91 2.71
CA SER A 37 -7.62 -8.74 3.50
C SER A 37 -8.62 -9.17 4.60
N PRO A 38 -8.50 -8.67 5.85
CA PRO A 38 -7.60 -7.63 6.31
C PRO A 38 -6.20 -8.14 6.69
N ILE A 39 -5.16 -7.43 6.24
CA ILE A 39 -3.78 -7.67 6.67
C ILE A 39 -3.65 -7.23 8.14
N SER A 40 -3.35 -8.17 9.03
CA SER A 40 -3.02 -7.83 10.42
C SER A 40 -1.59 -7.28 10.49
N PRO A 41 -1.37 -6.06 11.02
CA PRO A 41 -0.01 -5.56 11.21
C PRO A 41 0.75 -6.30 12.32
N TYR A 42 0.03 -7.10 13.14
CA TYR A 42 0.60 -7.83 14.26
C TYR A 42 1.16 -9.20 13.86
N GLN A 43 0.86 -9.69 12.66
CA GLN A 43 1.35 -10.99 12.22
C GLN A 43 1.56 -11.02 10.70
N PHE A 44 2.77 -11.36 10.27
CA PHE A 44 3.08 -11.54 8.86
C PHE A 44 4.27 -12.48 8.64
N ILE A 45 4.36 -13.02 7.43
CA ILE A 45 5.45 -13.90 7.01
C ILE A 45 6.55 -13.07 6.34
N ALA A 46 7.79 -13.23 6.82
CA ALA A 46 8.98 -12.66 6.19
C ALA A 46 9.85 -13.75 5.57
N CYS A 47 10.37 -13.49 4.37
CA CYS A 47 11.28 -14.38 3.67
C CYS A 47 12.74 -13.95 3.92
N SER A 48 13.56 -14.85 4.45
CA SER A 48 14.96 -14.55 4.80
C SER A 48 15.95 -14.71 3.64
N ARG A 49 15.51 -15.27 2.49
CA ARG A 49 16.37 -15.61 1.33
C ARG A 49 15.59 -15.50 0.01
N THR A 50 16.32 -15.48 -1.11
CA THR A 50 15.76 -15.62 -2.46
C THR A 50 14.88 -16.87 -2.55
N GLY A 51 13.64 -16.68 -3.01
CA GLY A 51 12.68 -17.75 -3.23
C GLY A 51 11.93 -18.26 -1.99
N CYS A 52 11.93 -17.52 -0.86
CA CYS A 52 11.17 -17.87 0.35
C CYS A 52 11.41 -19.29 0.89
N SER A 53 12.59 -19.86 0.63
CA SER A 53 13.02 -21.16 1.20
C SER A 53 13.25 -21.11 2.71
N GLY A 54 13.34 -19.91 3.28
CA GLY A 54 13.30 -19.65 4.73
C GLY A 54 12.21 -18.63 5.02
N ILE A 55 11.19 -19.06 5.75
CA ILE A 55 10.05 -18.26 6.20
C ILE A 55 10.17 -18.06 7.71
N SER A 56 10.00 -16.83 8.16
CA SER A 56 9.82 -16.48 9.58
C SER A 56 8.41 -15.94 9.78
N ASP A 57 7.70 -16.47 10.76
CA ASP A 57 6.43 -15.91 11.24
C ASP A 57 6.76 -14.81 12.25
N ILE A 58 6.56 -13.56 11.85
CA ILE A 58 6.80 -12.38 12.69
C ILE A 58 5.50 -12.06 13.41
N ARG A 59 5.56 -11.96 14.73
CA ARG A 59 4.42 -11.64 15.59
C ARG A 59 4.78 -10.52 16.54
N PHE A 60 4.04 -9.42 16.44
CA PHE A 60 4.16 -8.29 17.35
C PHE A 60 3.07 -8.33 18.41
N SER A 61 3.46 -8.12 19.66
CA SER A 61 2.55 -7.62 20.68
C SER A 61 2.08 -6.21 20.33
N ARG A 62 1.00 -5.76 20.98
CA ARG A 62 0.49 -4.40 20.80
C ARG A 62 1.54 -3.34 21.12
N SER A 63 2.34 -3.55 22.17
CA SER A 63 3.40 -2.63 22.58
C SER A 63 4.59 -2.59 21.63
N GLU A 64 4.92 -3.71 20.99
CA GLU A 64 5.99 -3.73 19.97
C GLU A 64 5.54 -3.03 18.69
N TRP A 65 4.31 -3.29 18.24
CA TRP A 65 3.76 -2.58 17.08
C TRP A 65 3.62 -1.07 17.34
N GLN A 66 3.26 -0.67 18.56
CA GLN A 66 3.15 0.75 18.91
C GLN A 66 4.49 1.47 18.76
N GLN A 67 5.63 0.83 19.08
CA GLN A 67 6.95 1.42 18.87
C GLN A 67 7.21 1.73 17.39
N VAL A 68 6.76 0.86 16.48
CA VAL A 68 6.85 1.12 15.03
C VAL A 68 5.98 2.31 14.65
N VAL A 69 4.73 2.38 15.13
CA VAL A 69 3.81 3.49 14.86
C VAL A 69 4.35 4.83 15.37
N ASP A 70 4.98 4.82 16.53
CA ASP A 70 5.53 6.03 17.15
C ASP A 70 6.67 6.63 16.31
N LEU A 71 7.42 5.82 15.56
CA LEU A 71 8.45 6.31 14.62
C LEU A 71 7.87 7.13 13.46
N PHE A 72 6.61 6.91 13.08
CA PHE A 72 5.92 7.64 12.01
C PHE A 72 5.02 8.76 12.55
N THR A 73 5.17 9.13 13.83
CA THR A 73 4.41 10.19 14.48
C THR A 73 5.35 11.29 15.00
N PRO A 74 5.40 12.49 14.40
CA PRO A 74 4.56 12.97 13.29
C PRO A 74 4.90 12.28 11.96
N PRO A 75 3.98 12.33 10.97
CA PRO A 75 4.23 11.74 9.66
C PRO A 75 5.42 12.43 8.97
N PRO A 76 6.26 11.67 8.23
CA PRO A 76 7.40 12.23 7.52
C PRO A 76 6.95 13.27 6.48
N SER A 77 7.69 14.36 6.39
CA SER A 77 7.40 15.45 5.45
C SER A 77 7.98 15.20 4.05
N THR A 78 8.95 14.28 3.95
CA THR A 78 9.63 13.96 2.69
C THR A 78 9.86 12.45 2.53
N ALA A 79 9.99 12.00 1.29
CA ALA A 79 10.34 10.60 1.00
C ALA A 79 11.74 10.22 1.52
N GLU A 80 12.67 11.18 1.62
CA GLU A 80 13.99 10.97 2.22
C GLU A 80 13.91 10.65 3.71
N GLU A 81 13.07 11.38 4.43
CA GLU A 81 12.78 11.17 5.84
C GLU A 81 12.05 9.85 6.06
N GLU A 82 11.03 9.58 5.25
CA GLU A 82 10.29 8.31 5.28
C GLU A 82 11.22 7.10 5.12
N ARG A 83 12.14 7.13 4.14
CA ARG A 83 13.12 6.05 3.95
C ARG A 83 14.00 5.81 5.19
N LYS A 84 14.39 6.87 5.91
CA LYS A 84 15.19 6.75 7.14
C LYS A 84 14.39 6.11 8.27
N ILE A 85 13.14 6.52 8.42
CA ILE A 85 12.23 5.96 9.43
C ILE A 85 11.95 4.48 9.15
N ILE A 86 11.72 4.11 7.88
CA ILE A 86 11.54 2.70 7.48
C ILE A 86 12.76 1.86 7.86
N ALA A 87 13.98 2.34 7.61
CA ALA A 87 15.19 1.60 7.99
C ALA A 87 15.30 1.40 9.51
N GLN A 88 14.88 2.38 10.31
CA GLN A 88 14.81 2.24 11.77
C GLN A 88 13.75 1.22 12.19
N ALA A 89 12.56 1.28 11.60
CA ALA A 89 11.48 0.33 11.87
C ALA A 89 11.88 -1.12 11.56
N ILE A 90 12.59 -1.36 10.44
CA ILE A 90 13.14 -2.67 10.08
C ILE A 90 14.16 -3.17 11.13
N GLY A 91 14.96 -2.27 11.71
CA GLY A 91 15.93 -2.63 12.75
C GLY A 91 15.33 -3.01 14.10
N LEU A 92 14.03 -2.77 14.32
CA LEU A 92 13.30 -3.19 15.52
C LEU A 92 12.71 -4.61 15.40
N MET A 93 12.79 -5.22 14.21
CA MET A 93 12.26 -6.56 13.92
C MET A 93 13.35 -7.62 14.03
#